data_AF-A0A937WIZ9-F1
#
_entry.id   AF-A0A937WIZ9-F1
#
_cell.length_a   1.000
_cell.length_b   1.000
_cell.length_c   1.000
_cell.angle_alpha   90.00
_cell.angle_beta   90.00
_cell.angle_gamma   90.00
#
_symmetry.space_group_name_H-M   'P 1'
#
loop_
_entity.id
_entity.type
_entity.pdbx_description
1 polymer ?
#
loop_
_entity_poly.entity_id
_entity_poly.type
_entity_poly.pdbx_seq_one_letter_code
_entity_poly.pdbx_strand_id
1 'polypeptide(L)'
;MQQILNETLSEIADSLVSTDIYQDATEALLAIATDFIDRKIENYQNIVRYYEQKHNCRLKNYATQLENKASMEQEIDYEEWVIAEGLLNYWREANQKLNSPNLDTIPT
;
A
#
# COMPACT_ATOMS: atom_id res chain seq x y z
N MET A 1 -7.65 14.97 -20.84
CA MET A 1 -6.96 14.57 -19.59
C MET A 1 -6.42 13.16 -19.66
N GLN A 2 -7.24 12.15 -19.94
CA GLN A 2 -6.80 10.74 -19.98
C GLN A 2 -5.73 10.48 -21.06
N GLN A 3 -5.84 11.13 -22.22
CA GLN A 3 -4.84 11.05 -23.29
C GLN A 3 -3.47 11.63 -22.86
N ILE A 4 -3.44 12.83 -22.28
CA ILE A 4 -2.20 13.48 -21.80
C ILE A 4 -1.51 12.64 -20.72
N LEU A 5 -2.29 11.99 -19.85
CA LEU A 5 -1.75 11.09 -18.82
C LEU A 5 -1.06 9.89 -19.45
N ASN A 6 -1.68 9.26 -20.45
CA ASN A 6 -1.10 8.10 -21.13
C ASN A 6 0.16 8.48 -21.90
N GLU A 7 0.16 9.62 -22.58
CA GLU A 7 1.34 10.15 -23.30
C GLU A 7 2.50 10.41 -22.32
N THR A 8 2.23 11.10 -21.21
CA THR A 8 3.25 11.38 -20.18
C THR A 8 3.82 10.09 -19.56
N LEU A 9 2.96 9.11 -19.23
CA LEU A 9 3.41 7.84 -18.66
C LEU A 9 4.24 7.03 -19.66
N SER A 10 3.88 7.08 -20.95
CA SER A 10 4.65 6.44 -22.01
C SER A 10 6.04 7.06 -22.13
N GLU A 11 6.15 8.39 -22.16
CA GLU A 11 7.45 9.08 -22.25
C GLU A 11 8.38 8.73 -21.08
N ILE A 12 7.82 8.65 -19.86
CA ILE A 12 8.57 8.22 -18.67
C ILE A 12 9.02 6.76 -18.82
N ALA A 13 8.13 5.87 -19.24
CA ALA A 13 8.43 4.45 -19.39
C ALA A 13 9.46 4.21 -20.49
N ASP A 14 9.37 4.89 -21.63
CA ASP A 14 10.33 4.83 -22.73
C ASP A 14 11.72 5.28 -22.27
N SER A 15 11.78 6.34 -21.45
CA SER A 15 13.05 6.79 -20.84
C SER A 15 13.67 5.70 -19.97
N LEU A 16 12.86 4.94 -19.23
CA LEU A 16 13.33 3.84 -18.39
C LEU A 16 13.76 2.63 -19.23
N VAL A 17 13.04 2.30 -20.31
CA VAL A 17 13.46 1.26 -21.26
C VAL A 17 14.80 1.61 -21.91
N SER A 18 15.02 2.90 -22.23
CA SER A 18 16.27 3.36 -22.85
C SER A 18 17.53 3.16 -21.99
N THR A 19 17.35 2.84 -20.70
CA THR A 19 18.46 2.51 -19.79
C THR A 19 18.88 1.03 -19.84
N ASP A 20 18.26 0.21 -20.69
CA ASP A 20 18.41 -1.26 -20.78
C ASP A 20 18.09 -2.00 -19.46
N ILE A 21 17.39 -1.34 -18.52
CA ILE A 21 16.94 -1.94 -17.25
C ILE A 21 15.64 -2.73 -17.43
N TYR A 22 14.75 -2.26 -18.31
CA TYR A 22 13.44 -2.86 -18.56
C TYR A 22 13.30 -3.22 -20.05
N GLN A 23 12.67 -4.36 -20.33
CA GLN A 23 12.45 -4.86 -21.68
C GLN A 23 11.44 -4.00 -22.46
N ASP A 24 10.40 -3.52 -21.78
CA ASP A 24 9.38 -2.66 -22.37
C ASP A 24 8.71 -1.74 -21.33
N ALA A 25 7.89 -0.82 -21.83
CA ALA A 25 7.19 0.17 -21.02
C ALA A 25 6.23 -0.47 -20.00
N THR A 26 5.65 -1.64 -20.32
CA THR A 26 4.73 -2.35 -19.42
C THR A 26 5.49 -2.88 -18.22
N GLU A 27 6.64 -3.53 -18.45
CA GLU A 27 7.51 -4.01 -17.39
C GLU A 27 7.99 -2.86 -16.49
N ALA A 28 8.44 -1.75 -17.08
CA ALA A 28 8.89 -0.58 -16.33
C ALA A 28 7.79 -0.02 -15.41
N LEU A 29 6.57 0.15 -15.92
CA LEU A 29 5.45 0.68 -15.15
C LEU A 29 4.99 -0.30 -14.06
N LEU A 30 4.98 -1.61 -14.34
CA LEU A 30 4.67 -2.65 -13.36
C LEU A 30 5.70 -2.66 -12.22
N ALA A 31 6.99 -2.56 -12.54
CA ALA A 31 8.06 -2.51 -11.55
C ALA A 31 7.92 -1.28 -10.64
N ILE A 32 7.65 -0.10 -11.21
CA ILE A 32 7.42 1.13 -10.43
C ILE A 32 6.19 0.99 -9.52
N ALA A 33 5.08 0.48 -10.06
CA ALA A 33 3.85 0.29 -9.29
C ALA A 33 4.08 -0.69 -8.14
N THR A 34 4.79 -1.80 -8.40
CA THR A 34 5.13 -2.82 -7.40
C THR A 34 5.99 -2.22 -6.28
N ASP A 35 7.08 -1.54 -6.64
CA ASP A 35 7.98 -0.90 -5.66
C ASP A 35 7.26 0.16 -4.82
N PHE A 36 6.36 0.95 -5.41
CA PHE A 36 5.57 1.91 -4.66
C PHE A 36 4.63 1.22 -3.66
N ILE A 37 3.92 0.18 -4.08
CA ILE A 37 3.01 -0.59 -3.22
C ILE A 37 3.78 -1.27 -2.09
N ASP A 38 4.92 -1.90 -2.39
CA ASP A 38 5.74 -2.60 -1.39
C ASP A 38 6.27 -1.63 -0.33
N ARG A 39 6.74 -0.44 -0.73
CA ARG A 39 7.14 0.62 0.22
C ARG A 39 5.99 1.07 1.11
N LYS A 40 4.76 1.15 0.57
CA LYS A 40 3.59 1.49 1.38
C LYS A 40 3.25 0.36 2.36
N ILE A 41 3.29 -0.89 1.92
CA ILE A 41 3.09 -2.06 2.78
C ILE A 41 4.12 -2.05 3.92
N GLU A 42 5.40 -1.91 3.62
CA GLU A 42 6.47 -1.88 4.62
C GLU A 42 6.25 -0.76 5.63
N ASN A 43 5.94 0.45 5.17
CA ASN A 43 5.70 1.60 6.04
C ASN A 43 4.55 1.34 7.03
N TYR A 44 3.38 0.89 6.57
CA TYR A 44 2.25 0.62 7.46
C TYR A 44 2.46 -0.62 8.33
N GLN A 45 3.19 -1.64 7.86
CA GLN A 45 3.61 -2.74 8.72
C GLN A 45 4.48 -2.27 9.88
N ASN A 46 5.40 -1.33 9.65
CA ASN A 46 6.25 -0.77 10.70
C ASN A 46 5.44 0.05 11.70
N ILE A 47 4.45 0.84 11.25
CA ILE A 47 3.54 1.57 12.13
C ILE A 47 2.69 0.60 12.98
N VAL A 48 2.12 -0.45 12.38
CA VAL A 48 1.38 -1.49 13.11
C VAL A 48 2.26 -2.17 14.15
N ARG A 49 3.48 -2.56 13.79
CA ARG A 49 4.45 -3.18 14.73
C ARG A 49 4.83 -2.24 15.86
N TYR A 50 4.97 -0.94 15.60
CA TYR A 50 5.25 0.05 16.62
C TYR A 50 4.16 0.06 17.69
N TYR A 51 2.89 0.11 17.30
CA TYR A 51 1.78 0.08 18.26
C TYR A 51 1.63 -1.27 18.98
N GLU A 52 1.87 -2.39 18.28
CA GLU A 52 1.90 -3.71 18.90
C GLU A 52 2.95 -3.81 20.01
N GLN A 53 4.11 -3.19 19.78
CA GLN A 53 5.19 -3.13 20.76
C GLN A 53 4.88 -2.13 21.89
N LYS A 54 4.38 -0.92 21.56
CA LYS A 54 4.01 0.12 22.55
C LYS A 54 3.00 -0.39 23.56
N HIS A 55 1.99 -1.15 23.11
CA HIS A 55 0.90 -1.65 23.96
C HIS A 55 1.02 -3.14 24.31
N ASN A 56 2.09 -3.82 23.86
CA ASN A 56 2.38 -5.23 24.10
C ASN A 56 1.18 -6.17 23.82
N CYS A 57 0.42 -5.87 22.78
CA CYS A 57 -0.74 -6.68 22.37
C CYS A 57 -1.08 -6.43 20.89
N ARG A 58 -2.16 -7.05 20.39
CA ARG A 58 -2.73 -6.78 19.06
C ARG A 58 -3.86 -5.78 19.16
N LEU A 59 -4.18 -5.08 18.07
CA LEU A 59 -5.19 -4.02 18.02
C LEU A 59 -6.54 -4.44 18.64
N LYS A 60 -7.01 -5.64 18.28
CA LYS A 60 -8.26 -6.20 18.83
C LYS A 60 -8.24 -6.32 20.36
N ASN A 61 -7.12 -6.75 20.93
CA ASN A 61 -6.96 -6.88 22.38
C ASN A 61 -6.82 -5.50 23.03
N TYR A 62 -6.14 -4.57 22.37
CA TYR A 62 -5.98 -3.20 22.83
C TYR A 62 -7.35 -2.49 22.93
N ALA A 63 -8.19 -2.59 21.91
CA ALA A 63 -9.55 -2.04 21.91
C ALA A 63 -10.38 -2.50 23.13
N THR A 64 -10.37 -3.80 23.42
CA THR A 64 -11.06 -4.36 24.60
C THR A 64 -10.45 -3.86 25.91
N GLN A 65 -9.14 -3.61 25.94
CA GLN A 65 -8.47 -3.03 27.10
C GLN A 65 -8.75 -1.55 27.30
N LEU A 66 -9.25 -0.82 26.32
CA LEU A 66 -9.54 0.61 26.43
C LEU A 66 -10.99 0.93 26.80
N GLU A 67 -11.90 -0.03 26.62
CA GLU A 67 -13.34 0.17 26.77
C GLU A 67 -13.71 0.84 28.11
N ASN A 68 -14.34 2.02 28.01
CA ASN A 68 -14.78 2.88 29.12
C ASN A 68 -13.68 3.39 30.07
N LYS A 69 -12.40 3.29 29.71
CA LYS A 69 -11.28 3.73 30.55
C LYS A 69 -10.08 4.32 29.80
N ALA A 70 -10.23 4.57 28.50
CA ALA A 70 -9.17 5.13 27.67
C ALA A 70 -8.81 6.56 28.09
N SER A 71 -7.52 6.85 28.16
CA SER A 71 -7.03 8.22 28.15
C SER A 71 -7.12 8.80 26.73
N MET A 72 -7.05 10.13 26.61
CA MET A 72 -7.00 10.80 25.30
C MET A 72 -5.82 10.32 24.44
N GLU A 73 -4.65 10.10 25.03
CA GLU A 73 -3.49 9.56 24.32
C GLU A 73 -3.77 8.15 23.78
N GLN A 74 -4.45 7.32 24.57
CA GLN A 74 -4.77 5.95 24.17
C GLN A 74 -5.78 5.89 23.03
N GLU A 75 -6.76 6.80 23.00
CA GLU A 75 -7.69 6.95 21.88
C GLU A 75 -6.97 7.39 20.60
N ILE A 76 -6.04 8.35 20.69
CA ILE A 76 -5.21 8.78 19.55
C ILE A 76 -4.37 7.61 19.02
N ASP A 77 -3.67 6.89 19.91
CA ASP A 77 -2.89 5.71 19.52
C ASP A 77 -3.79 4.65 18.84
N TYR A 78 -4.99 4.42 19.39
CA TYR A 78 -5.95 3.46 18.83
C TYR A 78 -6.41 3.88 17.43
N GLU A 79 -6.80 5.14 17.24
CA GLU A 79 -7.24 5.66 15.95
C GLU A 79 -6.13 5.56 14.88
N GLU A 80 -4.92 5.99 15.21
CA GLU A 80 -3.78 5.91 14.30
C GLU A 80 -3.46 4.45 13.92
N TRP A 81 -3.53 3.53 14.88
CA TRP A 81 -3.30 2.11 14.63
C TRP A 81 -4.40 1.50 13.76
N VAL A 82 -5.68 1.81 13.99
CA VAL A 82 -6.80 1.37 13.13
C VAL A 82 -6.59 1.84 11.69
N ILE A 83 -6.20 3.11 11.51
CA ILE A 83 -5.91 3.69 10.19
C ILE A 83 -4.76 2.92 9.53
N ALA A 84 -3.68 2.65 10.27
CA ALA A 84 -2.54 1.91 9.75
C ALA A 84 -2.89 0.48 9.33
N GLU A 85 -3.69 -0.26 10.10
CA GLU A 85 -4.16 -1.60 9.69
C GLU A 85 -5.05 -1.54 8.45
N GLY A 86 -5.97 -0.58 8.39
CA GLY A 86 -6.83 -0.37 7.23
C GLY A 86 -6.04 -0.10 5.95
N LEU A 87 -5.07 0.81 6.03
CA LEU A 87 -4.19 1.14 4.89
C LEU A 87 -3.29 -0.03 4.52
N LEU A 88 -2.74 -0.76 5.50
CA LEU A 88 -1.95 -1.95 5.24
C LEU A 88 -2.75 -3.00 4.46
N ASN A 89 -4.00 -3.26 4.85
CA ASN A 89 -4.87 -4.20 4.15
C ASN A 89 -5.20 -3.70 2.74
N TYR A 90 -5.51 -2.42 2.58
CA TYR A 90 -5.73 -1.82 1.26
C TYR A 90 -4.53 -1.99 0.32
N TRP A 91 -3.31 -1.74 0.78
CA TRP A 91 -2.11 -1.91 -0.04
C TRP A 91 -1.81 -3.38 -0.35
N ARG A 92 -2.09 -4.31 0.57
CA ARG A 92 -2.00 -5.75 0.31
C ARG A 92 -2.97 -6.19 -0.78
N GLU A 93 -4.21 -5.71 -0.75
CA GLU A 93 -5.20 -5.97 -1.80
C GLU A 93 -4.76 -5.37 -3.15
N ALA A 94 -4.21 -4.15 -3.15
CA ALA A 94 -3.64 -3.55 -4.36
C ALA A 94 -2.50 -4.40 -4.93
N ASN A 95 -1.61 -4.92 -4.07
CA ASN A 95 -0.52 -5.80 -4.51
C ASN A 95 -1.04 -7.12 -5.10
N GLN A 96 -2.08 -7.70 -4.49
CA GLN A 96 -2.72 -8.90 -5.02
C GLN A 96 -3.33 -8.66 -6.40
N LYS A 97 -4.03 -7.52 -6.59
CA LYS A 97 -4.61 -7.15 -7.89
C LYS A 97 -3.54 -6.93 -8.96
N LEU A 98 -2.39 -6.37 -8.59
CA LEU A 98 -1.27 -6.16 -9.51
C LEU A 98 -0.65 -7.50 -9.97
N ASN A 99 -0.51 -8.47 -9.05
CA ASN A 99 0.13 -9.76 -9.31
C ASN A 99 -0.84 -10.87 -9.78
N SER A 100 -2.13 -10.67 -9.65
CA SER A 100 -3.18 -11.57 -10.16
C SER A 100 -4.07 -10.78 -11.12
N PRO A 101 -3.61 -10.48 -12.35
CA PRO A 101 -4.45 -9.84 -13.34
C PRO A 101 -5.65 -10.74 -13.58
N ASN A 102 -6.83 -10.28 -13.14
CA ASN A 102 -8.09 -10.97 -13.37
C ASN A 102 -8.30 -11.04 -14.90
N LEU A 103 -8.42 -12.25 -15.44
CA LEU A 103 -8.51 -12.56 -16.88
C LEU A 103 -9.84 -12.11 -17.54
N ASP A 104 -10.66 -11.33 -16.84
CA ASP A 104 -12.04 -11.00 -17.24
C ASP A 104 -12.23 -9.56 -17.76
N THR A 105 -11.17 -8.75 -17.91
CA THR A 105 -11.31 -7.35 -18.37
C THR A 105 -10.57 -7.01 -19.66
N ILE A 106 -10.27 -8.00 -20.52
CA ILE A 106 -9.91 -7.72 -21.92
C ILE A 106 -11.20 -7.81 -22.73
N PRO A 107 -11.79 -6.69 -23.20
CA PRO A 107 -12.82 -6.78 -24.22
C PRO A 107 -12.15 -7.30 -25.50
N THR A 108 -12.59 -8.47 -25.96
CA THR A 108 -12.41 -8.94 -27.35
C THR A 108 -12.93 -7.93 -28.36
#